data_AF-A0A817VF98-F1
#
_entry.id   AF-A0A817VF98-F1
#
_cell.length_a   1.000
_cell.length_b   1.000
_cell.length_c   1.000
_cell.angle_alpha   90.00
_cell.angle_beta   90.00
_cell.angle_gamma   90.00
#
_symmetry.space_group_name_H-M   'P 1'
#
loop_
_entity.id
_entity.type
_entity.pdbx_description
1 polymer ?
#
loop_
_entity_poly.entity_id
_entity_poly.type
_entity_poly.pdbx_seq_one_letter_code
_entity_poly.pdbx_strand_id
1 'polypeptide(L)' 'MPHNEPYGSSFPPPMPPPPPPAMHWWCNNCRQVNSMSRYQCTLCRGNDTYDLCEHCIGHASSVHPGHTFALMPALHIIHY' A
#
# COMPACT_ATOMS: atom_id res chain seq x y z
N MET A 1 -11.09 51.21 34.54
CA MET A 1 -10.11 50.73 33.54
C MET A 1 -10.44 49.26 33.29
N PRO A 2 -11.00 48.87 32.13
CA PRO A 2 -11.17 47.46 31.82
C PRO A 2 -9.81 46.86 31.44
N HIS A 3 -9.39 45.82 32.16
CA HIS A 3 -8.21 45.04 31.78
C HIS A 3 -8.58 44.16 30.58
N ASN A 4 -7.76 44.31 29.56
CA ASN A 4 -7.69 43.57 28.31
C ASN A 4 -7.65 42.04 28.50
N GLU A 5 -8.32 41.36 27.59
CA GLU A 5 -8.40 39.91 27.46
C GLU A 5 -7.02 39.29 27.17
N PRO A 6 -6.65 38.14 27.78
CA PRO A 6 -5.52 37.36 27.33
C PRO A 6 -6.00 36.00 26.79
N TYR A 7 -6.86 36.00 25.77
CA TYR A 7 -7.13 34.78 25.01
C TYR A 7 -6.82 35.00 23.54
N GLY A 8 -5.53 35.22 23.26
CA GLY A 8 -4.96 35.02 21.94
C GLY A 8 -5.27 33.59 21.49
N SER A 9 -6.26 33.46 20.61
CA SER A 9 -6.77 32.20 20.09
C SER A 9 -5.74 31.59 19.14
N SER A 10 -4.74 30.92 19.71
CA SER A 10 -3.77 30.13 18.94
C SER A 10 -4.42 28.81 18.59
N PHE A 11 -5.30 28.82 17.59
CA PHE A 11 -5.77 27.58 16.97
C PHE A 11 -4.54 26.85 16.42
N PRO A 12 -4.32 25.56 16.77
CA PRO A 12 -3.24 24.80 16.18
C PRO A 12 -3.43 24.78 14.66
N PRO A 13 -2.34 24.81 13.87
CA PRO A 13 -2.44 24.74 12.43
C PRO A 13 -3.20 23.47 12.03
N PRO A 14 -4.01 23.50 10.96
CA PRO A 14 -4.71 22.32 10.48
C PRO A 14 -3.69 21.22 10.20
N MET A 15 -3.90 20.05 10.80
CA MET A 15 -3.07 18.89 10.52
C MET A 15 -3.14 18.56 9.03
N PRO A 16 -2.03 18.11 8.41
CA PRO A 16 -2.07 17.61 7.04
C PRO A 16 -3.08 16.45 6.96
N PRO A 17 -3.77 16.28 5.82
CA PRO A 17 -4.69 15.17 5.64
C PRO A 17 -3.95 13.85 5.91
N PRO A 18 -4.62 12.86 6.55
CA PRO A 18 -4.02 11.54 6.73
C PRO A 18 -3.60 11.00 5.36
N PRO A 19 -2.43 10.34 5.27
CA PRO A 19 -2.03 9.71 4.02
C PRO A 19 -3.14 8.74 3.57
N PRO A 20 -3.32 8.54 2.24
CA PRO A 20 -4.26 7.57 1.73
C PRO A 20 -4.08 6.24 2.47
N PRO A 21 -5.17 5.51 2.78
CA PRO A 21 -5.05 4.21 3.41
C PRO A 21 -4.12 3.34 2.57
N ALA A 22 -2.94 3.06 3.09
CA ALA A 22 -1.98 2.20 2.42
C ALA A 22 -2.65 0.82 2.26
N MET A 23 -2.85 0.39 1.01
CA MET A 23 -3.33 -0.95 0.73
C MET A 23 -2.23 -1.93 1.13
N HIS A 24 -2.38 -2.50 2.32
CA HIS A 24 -1.51 -3.53 2.85
C HIS A 24 -1.87 -4.88 2.21
N TRP A 25 -0.88 -5.60 1.69
CA TRP A 25 -1.06 -6.91 1.06
C TRP A 25 0.09 -7.85 1.47
N TRP A 26 -0.10 -9.17 1.33
CA TRP A 26 0.84 -10.17 1.85
C TRP A 26 1.61 -10.86 0.72
N CYS A 27 2.93 -10.96 0.87
CA CYS A 27 3.76 -11.74 -0.06
C CYS A 27 3.63 -13.24 0.26
N ASN A 28 3.31 -14.06 -0.74
CA ASN A 28 3.14 -15.51 -0.57
C ASN A 28 4.47 -16.23 -0.29
N ASN A 29 5.60 -15.65 -0.72
CA ASN A 29 6.93 -16.22 -0.49
C ASN A 29 7.48 -15.89 0.90
N CYS A 30 7.66 -14.60 1.21
CA CYS A 30 8.27 -14.17 2.49
C CYS A 30 7.26 -13.95 3.63
N ARG A 31 5.95 -14.05 3.36
CA ARG A 31 4.86 -13.84 4.33
C ARG A 31 4.87 -12.48 5.03
N GLN A 32 5.57 -11.50 4.47
CA GLN A 32 5.57 -10.13 4.98
C GLN A 32 4.43 -9.31 4.37
N VAL A 33 3.91 -8.40 5.18
CA VAL A 33 2.95 -7.37 4.75
C VAL A 33 3.73 -6.26 4.06
N ASN A 34 3.30 -5.90 2.85
CA ASN A 34 3.89 -4.87 2.03
C ASN A 34 2.84 -3.80 1.72
N SER A 35 3.31 -2.57 1.57
CA SER A 35 2.49 -1.40 1.21
C SER A 35 2.88 -0.81 -0.15
N MET A 36 3.89 -1.41 -0.79
CA MET A 36 4.50 -0.94 -2.04
C MET A 36 4.10 -1.86 -3.21
N SER A 37 4.86 -1.81 -4.31
CA SER A 37 4.73 -2.60 -5.54
C SER A 37 4.35 -4.07 -5.29
N ARG A 38 3.15 -4.45 -5.75
CA ARG A 38 2.63 -5.82 -5.69
C ARG A 38 2.80 -6.51 -7.03
N TYR A 39 3.47 -7.66 -7.06
CA TYR A 39 3.57 -8.47 -8.27
C TYR A 39 2.60 -9.64 -8.16
N GLN A 40 1.47 -9.54 -8.85
CA GLN A 40 0.46 -10.60 -8.86
C GLN A 40 0.71 -11.54 -10.04
N CYS A 41 0.64 -12.85 -9.80
CA CYS A 41 0.67 -13.84 -10.85
C CYS A 41 -0.55 -13.68 -11.78
N THR A 42 -0.33 -13.56 -13.09
CA THR A 42 -1.40 -13.37 -14.08
C THR A 42 -2.07 -14.67 -14.52
N LEU A 43 -1.40 -15.80 -14.31
CA LEU A 43 -1.89 -17.13 -14.68
C LEU A 43 -2.76 -17.74 -13.58
N CYS A 44 -2.40 -17.56 -12.32
CA CYS A 44 -3.23 -17.95 -11.19
C CYS A 44 -4.50 -17.11 -11.10
N ARG A 45 -5.66 -17.78 -11.12
CA ARG A 45 -6.99 -17.17 -11.05
C ARG A 45 -7.83 -17.89 -9.99
N GLY A 46 -8.82 -17.19 -9.45
CA GLY A 46 -9.72 -17.75 -8.44
C GLY A 46 -9.17 -17.57 -7.02
N ASN A 47 -9.07 -18.66 -6.26
CA ASN A 47 -8.62 -18.65 -4.86
C ASN A 47 -7.08 -18.75 -4.70
N ASP A 48 -6.34 -19.13 -5.75
CA ASP A 48 -4.90 -19.35 -5.70
C ASP A 48 -4.10 -18.12 -6.16
N THR A 49 -4.50 -16.91 -5.75
CA THR A 49 -3.75 -15.70 -6.11
C THR A 49 -2.35 -15.71 -5.48
N TYR A 50 -1.32 -15.78 -6.32
CA TYR A 50 0.07 -15.76 -5.87
C TYR A 50 0.69 -14.38 -6.05
N ASP A 51 1.03 -13.74 -4.94
CA ASP A 51 1.57 -12.38 -4.88
C ASP A 51 3.00 -12.37 -4.36
N LEU A 52 3.87 -11.61 -5.03
CA LEU A 52 5.28 -11.44 -4.69
C LEU A 52 5.61 -9.96 -4.48
N CYS A 53 6.53 -9.68 -3.56
CA CYS A 53 7.11 -8.34 -3.39
C CYS A 53 8.31 -8.12 -4.31
N GLU A 54 8.75 -6.86 -4.39
CA GLU A 54 9.91 -6.45 -5.19
C GLU A 54 11.20 -7.24 -4.86
N HIS A 55 11.34 -7.72 -3.63
CA HIS A 55 12.48 -8.54 -3.23
C HIS A 55 12.33 -10.00 -3.65
N CYS A 56 11.10 -10.51 -3.68
CA CYS A 56 10.83 -11.92 -3.99
C CYS A 56 10.56 -12.17 -5.49
N ILE A 57 10.28 -11.13 -6.27
CA ILE A 57 10.00 -11.27 -7.71
C ILE A 57 11.20 -11.86 -8.47
N GLY A 58 12.44 -11.58 -8.05
CA GLY A 58 13.64 -12.19 -8.64
C GLY A 58 13.71 -13.71 -8.43
N HIS A 59 13.00 -14.23 -7.43
CA HIS A 59 12.89 -15.66 -7.13
C HIS A 59 11.62 -16.28 -7.73
N ALA A 60 10.82 -15.52 -8.49
CA ALA A 60 9.56 -15.98 -9.06
C ALA A 60 9.69 -17.31 -9.81
N SER A 61 10.71 -17.44 -10.66
CA SER A 61 10.96 -18.67 -11.42
C SER A 61 11.31 -19.88 -10.55
N SER A 62 11.77 -19.67 -9.32
CA SER A 62 12.14 -20.73 -8.37
C SER A 62 11.01 -21.07 -7.40
N VAL A 63 10.26 -20.07 -6.93
CA VAL A 63 9.17 -20.26 -5.94
C VAL A 63 7.82 -20.51 -6.60
N HIS A 64 7.66 -20.08 -7.84
CA HIS A 64 6.44 -20.25 -8.63
C HIS A 64 6.77 -20.47 -10.12
N PRO A 65 7.39 -21.63 -10.45
CA PRO A 65 7.92 -21.91 -11.78
C PRO A 65 6.84 -21.99 -12.85
N GLY A 66 7.17 -21.56 -14.06
CA GLY A 66 6.28 -21.63 -15.23
C GLY A 66 5.20 -20.56 -15.28
N HIS A 67 5.13 -19.68 -14.27
CA HIS A 67 4.13 -18.63 -14.18
C HIS A 67 4.73 -17.23 -14.38
N THR A 68 3.91 -16.30 -14.84
CA THR A 68 4.26 -14.90 -15.13
C THR A 68 3.58 -13.97 -14.14
N PHE A 69 4.28 -12.90 -13.80
CA PHE A 69 3.87 -11.91 -12.81
C PHE A 69 3.72 -10.55 -13.46
N ALA A 70 2.65 -9.84 -13.13
CA ALA A 70 2.43 -8.46 -13.52
C ALA A 70 2.55 -7.56 -12.29
N LEU A 71 3.23 -6.42 -12.47
CA LEU A 71 3.21 -5.36 -11.49
C LEU A 71 1.81 -4.78 -11.42
N MET A 72 1.15 -4.96 -10.30
CA MET A 72 -0.04 -4.23 -9.93
C MET A 72 0.39 -2.98 -9.18
N PRO A 73 0.27 -1.78 -9.79
CA PRO A 73 0.37 -0.56 -9.03
C PRO A 73 -0.73 -0.58 -7.97
N ALA A 74 -0.42 -0.12 -6.76
CA ALA A 74 -1.45 0.13 -5.75
C ALA A 74 -2.48 1.08 -6.37
N LEU A 75 -3.63 0.55 -6.78
CA LEU A 75 -4.51 1.26 -7.71
C LEU A 75 -5.03 2.51 -6.99
N HIS A 76 -4.63 3.67 -7.52
CA HIS A 76 -5.35 4.91 -7.39
C HIS A 76 -6.79 4.62 -7.81
N ILE A 77 -7.74 4.79 -6.89
CA ILE A 77 -9.17 4.59 -7.16
C ILE A 77 -9.50 5.47 -8.37
N ILE A 78 -9.77 4.87 -9.53
CA ILE A 78 -10.39 5.59 -10.63
C ILE A 78 -11.83 5.78 -10.18
N HIS A 79 -12.11 6.93 -9.57
CA HIS A 79 -13.47 7.43 -9.42
C HIS A 79 -14.01 7.67 -10.83
N TYR A 80 -15.00 6.86 -11.23
CA TYR A 80 -15.92 7.18 -12.31
C TYR A 80 -17.14 7.90 -11.73
#